data_AF-A0A0B3AV06-F1
#
_entry.id   AF-A0A0B3AV06-F1
#
_cell.length_a   1.000
_cell.length_b   1.000
_cell.length_c   1.000
_cell.angle_alpha   90.00
_cell.angle_beta   90.00
_cell.angle_gamma   90.00
#
_symmetry.space_group_name_H-M   'P 1'
#
loop_
_entity.id
_entity.type
_entity.pdbx_description
1 polymer ?
#
loop_
_entity_poly.entity_id
_entity_poly.type
_entity_poly.pdbx_seq_one_letter_code
_entity_poly.pdbx_strand_id
1 'polypeptide(L)' 'MTTYSHSRVSIYDNCPYQYKLRYIDKKKPEISTTIEAFMGDMVHQSLEDLYKRKKFQQ' A
#
# COMPACT_ATOMS: atom_id res chain seq x y z
N MET A 1 3.97 17.84 -12.81
CA MET A 1 2.92 16.88 -13.20
C MET A 1 2.31 16.34 -11.93
N THR A 2 1.01 16.48 -11.72
CA THR A 2 0.36 16.02 -10.48
C THR A 2 0.35 14.50 -10.45
N THR A 3 0.97 13.87 -9.46
CA THR A 3 1.01 12.41 -9.33
C THR A 3 -0.26 11.93 -8.63
N TYR A 4 -1.11 11.24 -9.39
CA TYR A 4 -2.29 10.56 -8.86
C TYR A 4 -1.93 9.12 -8.50
N SER A 5 -2.43 8.65 -7.36
CA SER A 5 -2.32 7.25 -6.95
C SER A 5 -3.63 6.55 -7.31
N HIS A 6 -3.55 5.43 -8.02
CA HIS A 6 -4.73 4.66 -8.40
C HIS A 6 -5.57 4.24 -7.19
N SER A 7 -4.93 3.85 -6.09
CA SER A 7 -5.64 3.49 -4.86
C SER A 7 -6.34 4.69 -4.21
N ARG A 8 -5.76 5.89 -4.29
CA ARG A 8 -6.39 7.13 -3.81
C ARG A 8 -7.64 7.48 -4.60
N VAL A 9 -7.59 7.36 -5.92
CA VAL A 9 -8.74 7.63 -6.80
C VAL A 9 -9.85 6.62 -6.55
N SER A 10 -9.51 5.32 -6.54
CA SER A 10 -10.48 4.26 -6.27
C SER A 10 -11.20 4.43 -4.91
N ILE A 11 -10.49 4.88 -3.86
CA ILE A 11 -11.14 5.16 -2.56
C ILE A 11 -12.12 6.33 -2.66
N TYR A 12 -11.80 7.37 -3.43
CA TYR A 12 -12.72 8.49 -3.65
C TYR A 12 -13.96 8.05 -4.41
N ASP A 13 -13.79 7.27 -5.48
CA ASP A 13 -14.90 6.75 -6.29
C ASP A 13 -15.81 5.83 -5.48
N ASN A 14 -15.25 5.03 -4.57
CA ASN A 14 -16.02 4.20 -3.65
C ASN A 14 -16.77 5.03 -2.60
N CYS A 15 -16.09 5.99 -1.95
CA CYS A 15 -16.68 6.87 -0.94
C CYS A 15 -15.84 8.15 -0.72
N PRO A 16 -16.36 9.33 -1.12
CA PRO A 16 -15.66 10.61 -0.93
C PRO A 16 -15.35 10.94 0.54
N TYR A 17 -16.22 10.53 1.47
CA TYR A 17 -16.01 10.77 2.90
C TYR A 17 -14.85 9.94 3.45
N GLN A 18 -14.71 8.68 3.03
CA GLN A 18 -13.57 7.84 3.39
C GLN A 18 -12.25 8.43 2.88
N TYR A 19 -12.26 8.95 1.65
CA TYR A 19 -11.11 9.67 1.08
C TYR A 19 -10.73 10.88 1.93
N LYS A 20 -11.71 11.72 2.32
CA LYS A 20 -11.48 12.88 3.17
C LYS A 20 -10.81 12.48 4.49
N LEU A 21 -11.38 11.50 5.20
CA LEU A 21 -10.84 11.02 6.47
C LEU A 21 -9.40 10.52 6.34
N ARG A 22 -9.11 9.76 5.29
CA ARG A 22 -7.81 9.08 5.12
C ARG A 22 -6.72 10.00 4.57
N TYR A 23 -7.03 10.88 3.62
CA TYR A 23 -6.02 11.64 2.86
C TYR A 23 -6.04 13.16 3.09
N ILE A 24 -7.18 13.73 3.53
CA ILE A 24 -7.28 15.17 3.85
C ILE A 24 -7.09 15.35 5.35
N ASP A 25 -7.98 14.75 6.15
CA ASP A 25 -7.97 14.87 7.61
C ASP A 25 -6.88 13.98 8.25
N LYS A 26 -6.34 13.00 7.49
CA LYS A 26 -5.26 12.07 7.88
C LYS A 26 -5.53 11.39 9.23
N LYS A 27 -6.79 11.02 9.49
CA LYS A 27 -7.18 10.32 10.70
C LYS A 27 -6.50 8.94 10.72
N LYS A 28 -5.66 8.70 11.73
CA LYS A 28 -5.00 7.40 11.90
C LYS A 28 -6.02 6.36 12.35
N PRO A 29 -6.10 5.19 11.68
CA PRO A 29 -6.87 4.08 12.21
C PRO A 29 -6.20 3.59 13.50
N GLU A 30 -7.01 3.04 14.40
CA GLU A 30 -6.52 2.44 15.65
C GLU A 30 -5.54 1.28 15.38
N ILE A 31 -5.85 0.47 14.37
CA ILE A 31 -4.99 -0.59 13.85
C ILE A 31 -4.43 -0.12 12.52
N SER A 32 -3.11 0.06 12.45
CA SER A 32 -2.43 0.58 11.25
C SER A 32 -2.36 -0.43 10.10
N THR A 33 -2.22 -1.71 10.43
CA THR A 33 -1.94 -2.78 9.46
C THR A 33 -2.78 -4.00 9.81
N THR A 34 -3.48 -4.55 8.82
CA THR A 34 -4.23 -5.80 8.98
C THR A 34 -3.29 -7.00 8.80
N ILE A 35 -3.71 -8.18 9.27
CA ILE A 35 -2.91 -9.41 9.17
C ILE A 35 -2.64 -9.75 7.70
N GLU A 36 -3.61 -9.54 6.81
CA GLU A 36 -3.50 -9.80 5.38
C GLU A 36 -2.51 -8.85 4.71
N ALA A 37 -2.54 -7.56 5.08
CA ALA A 37 -1.58 -6.57 4.57
C ALA A 37 -0.15 -6.90 5.00
N PHE A 38 0.04 -7.33 6.25
CA PHE A 38 1.33 -7.78 6.75
C PHE A 38 1.82 -9.06 6.03
N MET A 39 0.95 -10.06 5.90
CA MET A 39 1.28 -11.31 5.21
C MET A 39 1.67 -11.05 3.75
N GLY A 40 0.90 -10.22 3.04
CA GLY A 40 1.22 -9.82 1.67
C GLY A 40 2.59 -9.16 1.56
N ASP A 41 2.88 -8.21 2.45
CA ASP A 41 4.17 -7.53 2.49
C ASP A 41 5.35 -8.50 2.68
N MET A 42 5.22 -9.48 3.58
CA MET A 42 6.25 -10.52 3.78
C MET A 42 6.50 -11.35 2.51
N VAL A 43 5.46 -11.67 1.73
CA VAL A 43 5.59 -12.39 0.45
C VAL A 43 6.32 -11.51 -0.58
N HIS A 44 5.91 -10.25 -0.71
CA HIS A 44 6.56 -9.30 -1.62
C HIS A 44 8.05 -9.15 -1.31
N GLN A 45 8.41 -8.94 -0.05
CA GLN A 45 9.80 -8.81 0.39
C GLN A 45 10.61 -10.09 0.09
N SER A 46 10.05 -11.26 0.36
CA SER A 46 10.73 -12.55 0.14
C SER A 46 11.02 -12.79 -1.36
N LEU A 47 10.05 -12.48 -2.22
CA LEU A 47 10.21 -12.61 -3.67
C LEU A 47 11.22 -11.60 -4.23
N GLU A 48 11.21 -10.37 -3.71
CA GLU A 48 12.17 -9.34 -4.10
C GLU A 48 13.60 -9.72 -3.69
N ASP A 49 13.79 -10.23 -2.46
CA ASP A 49 15.07 -10.74 -1.97
C ASP A 49 15.59 -11.89 -2.84
N LEU A 50 14.74 -12.87 -3.15
CA LEU A 50 15.10 -13.98 -4.04
C LEU A 50 15.50 -13.47 -5.44
N TYR A 51 14.74 -12.54 -6.00
CA TYR A 51 15.05 -11.95 -7.31
C TYR A 51 16.41 -11.23 -7.32
N LYS A 52 16.67 -10.42 -6.28
CA LYS A 52 17.96 -9.72 -6.12
C LYS A 52 19.10 -10.74 -6.00
N ARG A 53 18.99 -11.73 -5.12
CA ARG A 53 20.02 -12.77 -4.92
C ARG A 53 20.32 -13.53 -6.21
N LYS A 54 19.30 -13.93 -6.98
CA LYS A 54 19.50 -14.59 -8.28
C LYS A 54 20.20 -13.70 -9.30
N LYS A 55 19.88 -12.39 -9.34
CA LYS A 55 20.53 -11.43 -10.23
C LYS A 55 22.02 -11.20 -9.90
N PHE A 56 22.42 -11.38 -8.65
CA PHE A 56 23.81 -11.19 -8.18
C PHE A 56 24.63 -12.48 -8.13
N GLN A 57 24.11 -13.62 -8.63
CA GLN A 57 24.86 -14.88 -8.80
C GLN A 57 25.45 -15.06 -10.21
N GLN A 58 25.87 -13.98 -10.87
CA GLN A 58 26.69 -14.04 -12.09
C GLN A 58 28.18 -13.85 -11.77
#